data_AF-A0A9D4UGQ9-F1
#
_entry.id   AF-A0A9D4UGQ9-F1
#
_cell.length_a   1.000
_cell.length_b   1.000
_cell.length_c   1.000
_cell.angle_alpha   90.00
_cell.angle_beta   90.00
_cell.angle_gamma   90.00
#
_symmetry.space_group_name_H-M   'P 1'
#
loop_
_entity.id
_entity.type
_entity.pdbx_description
1 polymer ?
#
loop_
_entity_poly.entity_id
_entity_poly.type
_entity_poly.pdbx_seq_one_letter_code
_entity_poly.pdbx_strand_id
1 'polypeptide(L)'
;MLTVLRMPSDEAKLQTLPLVLRGKAKVWFDGLEDVHKQNWLGFCEQFLQRYRKVVSPAEADAKIKGLQQDVRANFDAFVDKFEAFWRDLAAATQATNAGYLKLERFLSCLHPYVRERVDYEDPITYDEAVRVARAKSRKMKKKMEAGLLESAVMVASGPKPK
;
A
#
# COMPACT_ATOMS: atom_id res chain seq x y z
N MET A 1 -24.61 -24.47 -3.36
CA MET A 1 -23.42 -25.12 -3.96
C MET A 1 -22.40 -24.04 -4.26
N LEU A 2 -21.32 -23.95 -3.49
CA LEU A 2 -20.20 -23.04 -3.77
C LEU A 2 -19.21 -23.80 -4.65
N THR A 3 -19.12 -23.42 -5.92
CA THR A 3 -18.13 -23.94 -6.85
C THR A 3 -16.76 -23.44 -6.39
N VAL A 4 -16.01 -24.30 -5.70
CA VAL A 4 -14.59 -24.05 -5.43
C VAL A 4 -13.92 -24.03 -6.80
N LEU A 5 -13.62 -22.84 -7.32
CA LEU A 5 -12.79 -22.65 -8.50
C LEU A 5 -11.46 -23.35 -8.23
N ARG A 6 -11.32 -24.56 -8.79
CA ARG A 6 -10.12 -25.37 -8.69
C ARG A 6 -8.99 -24.56 -9.32
N MET A 7 -8.08 -24.08 -8.48
CA MET A 7 -6.88 -23.40 -8.96
C MET A 7 -6.15 -24.33 -9.92
N PRO A 8 -5.77 -23.87 -11.14
CA PRO A 8 -5.04 -24.70 -12.08
C PRO A 8 -3.72 -25.19 -11.45
N SER A 9 -3.25 -26.38 -11.86
CA SER A 9 -1.94 -26.88 -11.45
C SER A 9 -0.83 -25.92 -11.89
N ASP A 10 0.32 -25.97 -11.24
CA ASP A 10 1.44 -25.08 -11.57
C ASP A 10 1.89 -25.25 -13.02
N GLU A 11 1.88 -26.49 -13.54
CA GLU A 11 2.11 -26.77 -14.97
C GLU A 11 1.08 -26.10 -15.87
N ALA A 12 -0.21 -26.14 -15.52
CA ALA A 12 -1.24 -25.47 -16.30
C ALA A 12 -1.04 -23.95 -16.32
N LYS A 13 -0.64 -23.35 -15.19
CA LYS A 13 -0.32 -21.91 -15.11
C LYS A 13 0.88 -21.55 -16.01
N LEU A 14 1.94 -22.36 -15.95
CA LEU A 14 3.16 -22.19 -16.75
C LEU A 14 2.90 -22.35 -18.26
N GLN A 15 2.03 -23.27 -18.66
CA GLN A 15 1.63 -23.44 -20.06
C GLN A 15 0.78 -22.27 -20.59
N THR A 16 -0.01 -21.62 -19.73
CA THR A 16 -0.81 -20.45 -20.13
C THR A 16 -0.04 -19.13 -20.19
N LEU A 17 1.10 -19.02 -19.49
CA LEU A 17 1.93 -17.80 -19.43
C LEU A 17 2.35 -17.25 -20.80
N PRO A 18 2.89 -18.07 -21.73
CA PRO A 18 3.29 -17.61 -23.07
C PRO A 18 2.15 -17.00 -23.90
N LEU A 19 0.90 -17.31 -23.57
CA LEU A 19 -0.30 -16.81 -24.26
C LEU A 19 -0.68 -15.40 -23.80
N VAL A 20 -0.34 -15.04 -22.56
CA VAL A 20 -0.68 -13.73 -21.96
C VAL A 20 0.49 -12.73 -22.01
N LEU A 21 1.72 -13.21 -22.13
CA LEU A 21 2.90 -12.36 -22.25
C LEU A 21 2.99 -11.70 -23.64
N ARG A 22 3.33 -10.42 -23.67
CA ARG A 22 3.45 -9.62 -24.91
C ARG A 22 4.77 -8.85 -24.95
N GLY A 23 5.23 -8.57 -26.17
CA GLY A 23 6.39 -7.73 -26.44
C GLY A 23 7.65 -8.20 -25.70
N LYS A 24 8.35 -7.26 -25.02
CA LYS A 24 9.61 -7.52 -24.30
C LYS A 24 9.47 -8.57 -23.19
N ALA A 25 8.28 -8.76 -22.64
CA ALA A 25 8.03 -9.76 -21.61
C ALA A 25 8.01 -11.19 -22.16
N LYS A 26 7.49 -11.38 -23.38
CA LYS A 26 7.52 -12.67 -24.06
C LYS A 26 8.94 -13.06 -24.47
N VAL A 27 9.67 -12.13 -25.09
CA VAL A 27 11.08 -12.35 -25.49
C VAL A 27 11.96 -12.73 -24.30
N TRP A 28 11.77 -12.06 -23.16
CA TRP A 28 12.47 -12.41 -21.92
C TRP A 28 12.08 -13.80 -21.41
N PHE A 29 10.79 -14.14 -21.40
CA PHE A 29 10.32 -15.45 -20.97
C PHE A 29 10.86 -16.58 -21.85
N ASP A 30 10.89 -16.39 -23.17
CA ASP A 30 11.42 -17.38 -24.10
C ASP A 30 12.90 -17.67 -23.82
N GLY A 31 13.68 -16.63 -23.45
CA GLY A 31 15.09 -16.75 -23.06
C GLY A 31 15.38 -17.14 -21.60
N LEU A 32 14.36 -17.37 -20.77
CA LEU A 32 14.54 -17.80 -19.38
C LEU A 32 14.90 -19.30 -19.32
N GLU A 33 15.83 -19.68 -18.46
CA GLU A 33 16.26 -21.08 -18.30
C GLU A 33 15.10 -21.99 -17.87
N ASP A 34 15.08 -23.22 -18.38
CA ASP A 34 14.00 -24.17 -18.14
C ASP A 34 13.85 -24.54 -16.66
N VAL A 35 14.94 -24.49 -15.88
CA VAL A 35 14.90 -24.70 -14.42
C VAL A 35 13.94 -23.73 -13.72
N HIS A 36 13.79 -22.51 -14.23
CA HIS A 36 12.89 -21.50 -13.69
C HIS A 36 11.47 -21.59 -14.26
N LYS A 37 11.25 -22.43 -15.30
CA LYS A 37 9.95 -22.70 -15.93
C LYS A 37 9.29 -23.99 -15.44
N GLN A 38 9.93 -24.74 -14.53
CA GLN A 38 9.39 -25.99 -13.97
C GLN A 38 8.51 -25.76 -12.73
N ASN A 39 8.71 -24.65 -12.02
CA ASN A 39 8.00 -24.32 -10.79
C ASN A 39 7.38 -22.93 -10.90
N TRP A 40 6.08 -22.83 -10.61
CA TRP A 40 5.37 -21.55 -10.60
C TRP A 40 6.00 -20.53 -9.64
N LEU A 41 6.47 -20.99 -8.48
CA LEU A 41 7.16 -20.14 -7.51
C LEU A 41 8.48 -19.60 -8.07
N GLY A 42 9.29 -20.47 -8.66
CA GLY A 42 10.58 -20.09 -9.27
C GLY A 42 10.39 -19.10 -10.42
N PHE A 43 9.35 -19.29 -11.24
CA PHE A 43 8.97 -18.31 -12.26
C PHE A 43 8.60 -16.95 -11.63
N CYS A 44 7.76 -16.95 -10.59
CA CYS A 44 7.33 -15.73 -9.93
C CYS A 44 8.51 -14.96 -9.32
N GLU A 45 9.48 -15.65 -8.72
CA GLU A 45 10.71 -15.05 -8.20
C GLU A 45 11.51 -14.35 -9.30
N GLN A 46 11.74 -15.02 -10.43
CA GLN A 46 12.46 -14.45 -11.58
C GLN A 46 11.69 -13.28 -12.21
N PHE A 47 10.37 -13.42 -12.36
CA PHE A 47 9.51 -12.36 -12.88
C PHE A 47 9.56 -11.12 -11.99
N LEU A 48 9.48 -11.32 -10.67
CA LEU A 48 9.61 -10.23 -9.70
C LEU A 48 11.03 -9.64 -9.75
N GLN A 49 12.09 -10.44 -9.81
CA GLN A 49 13.45 -9.91 -9.92
C GLN A 49 13.64 -9.05 -11.18
N ARG A 50 13.02 -9.44 -12.30
CA ARG A 50 13.17 -8.76 -13.59
C ARG A 50 12.31 -7.51 -13.76
N TYR A 51 11.08 -7.54 -13.24
CA TYR A 51 10.06 -6.53 -13.50
C TYR A 51 9.60 -5.77 -12.26
N ARG A 52 9.87 -6.27 -11.05
CA ARG A 52 9.66 -5.45 -9.85
C ARG A 52 10.72 -4.36 -9.89
N LYS A 53 10.26 -3.11 -9.94
CA LYS A 53 11.14 -1.97 -9.73
C LYS A 53 11.75 -2.15 -8.34
N VAL A 54 13.07 -2.35 -8.27
CA VAL A 54 13.80 -2.34 -6.99
C VAL A 54 13.71 -0.92 -6.47
N VAL A 55 12.74 -0.67 -5.60
CA VAL A 55 12.61 0.60 -4.90
C VAL A 55 13.65 0.55 -3.79
N SER A 56 14.60 1.48 -3.79
CA SER A 56 15.57 1.54 -2.70
C SER A 56 14.82 1.82 -1.38
N PRO A 57 15.33 1.37 -0.23
CA PRO A 57 14.72 1.71 1.07
C PRO A 57 14.48 3.22 1.24
N ALA A 58 15.41 4.05 0.75
CA ALA A 58 15.29 5.50 0.79
C ALA A 58 14.13 6.02 -0.07
N GLU A 59 13.95 5.49 -1.28
CA GLU A 59 12.80 5.84 -2.13
C GLU A 59 11.47 5.39 -1.52
N ALA A 60 11.42 4.22 -0.90
CA ALA A 60 10.23 3.71 -0.24
C ALA A 60 9.85 4.56 0.99
N ASP A 61 10.83 4.90 1.83
CA ASP A 61 10.63 5.78 2.98
C ASP A 61 10.22 7.20 2.55
N ALA A 62 10.81 7.73 1.47
CA ALA A 62 10.42 9.03 0.91
C ALA A 62 8.96 9.04 0.42
N LYS A 63 8.47 7.95 -0.19
CA LYS A 63 7.05 7.83 -0.58
C LYS A 63 6.11 7.86 0.62
N ILE A 64 6.49 7.21 1.73
CA ILE A 64 5.69 7.25 2.97
C ILE A 64 5.71 8.66 3.55
N LYS A 65 6.88 9.29 3.67
CA LYS A 65 7.00 10.68 4.18
C LYS A 65 6.23 11.70 3.34
N GLY A 66 6.14 11.48 2.02
CA GLY A 66 5.35 12.30 1.11
C GLY A 66 3.85 11.98 1.12
N LEU A 67 3.41 10.91 1.78
CA LEU A 67 2.00 10.57 1.90
C LEU A 67 1.38 11.41 3.01
N GLN A 68 0.36 12.18 2.66
CA GLN A 68 -0.45 12.93 3.61
C GLN A 68 -1.93 12.62 3.38
N GLN A 69 -2.66 12.45 4.48
CA GLN A 69 -4.11 12.23 4.44
C GLN A 69 -4.80 13.48 3.87
N ASP A 70 -5.45 13.31 2.73
CA ASP A 70 -6.35 14.31 2.16
C ASP A 70 -7.74 14.21 2.80
N VAL A 71 -8.21 15.31 3.41
CA VAL A 71 -9.50 15.38 4.12
C VAL A 71 -10.72 15.26 3.19
N ARG A 72 -10.55 15.53 1.89
CA ARG A 72 -11.61 15.42 0.88
C ARG A 72 -11.68 14.02 0.27
N ALA A 73 -10.55 13.30 0.27
CA ALA A 73 -10.47 11.96 -0.28
C ALA A 73 -11.11 10.90 0.63
N ASN A 74 -11.32 9.70 0.08
CA ASN A 74 -11.73 8.55 0.88
C ASN A 74 -10.58 8.11 1.80
N PHE A 75 -10.86 7.97 3.10
CA PHE A 75 -9.90 7.51 4.09
C PHE A 75 -9.37 6.10 3.80
N ASP A 76 -10.23 5.19 3.35
CA ASP A 76 -9.79 3.81 3.07
C ASP A 76 -8.79 3.77 1.89
N ALA A 77 -8.97 4.63 0.89
CA ALA A 77 -8.01 4.77 -0.20
C ALA A 77 -6.65 5.35 0.27
N PHE A 78 -6.64 6.15 1.34
CA PHE A 78 -5.40 6.59 1.98
C PHE A 78 -4.71 5.44 2.71
N VAL A 79 -5.47 4.64 3.47
CA VAL A 79 -4.95 3.44 4.17
C VAL A 79 -4.36 2.45 3.17
N ASP A 80 -5.07 2.16 2.07
CA ASP A 80 -4.59 1.24 1.03
C ASP A 80 -3.25 1.69 0.41
N LYS A 81 -3.09 3.01 0.19
CA LYS A 81 -1.82 3.58 -0.29
C LYS A 81 -0.72 3.47 0.74
N PHE A 82 -1.00 3.78 2.01
CA PHE A 82 -0.05 3.62 3.09
C PHE A 82 0.43 2.16 3.19
N GLU A 83 -0.48 1.19 3.17
CA GLU A 83 -0.17 -0.23 3.21
C GLU A 83 0.68 -0.70 2.02
N ALA A 84 0.40 -0.18 0.82
CA ALA A 84 1.20 -0.47 -0.35
C ALA A 84 2.64 0.04 -0.18
N PHE A 85 2.82 1.30 0.27
CA PHE A 85 4.16 1.87 0.48
C PHE A 85 4.90 1.21 1.65
N TRP A 86 4.18 0.86 2.72
CA TRP A 86 4.75 0.12 3.84
C TRP A 86 5.27 -1.26 3.40
N ARG A 87 4.51 -1.97 2.55
CA ARG A 87 4.92 -3.27 2.00
C ARG A 87 6.17 -3.16 1.15
N ASP A 88 6.28 -2.11 0.34
CA ASP A 88 7.49 -1.83 -0.43
C ASP A 88 8.69 -1.56 0.49
N LEU A 89 8.51 -0.74 1.53
CA LEU A 89 9.57 -0.43 2.50
C LEU A 89 9.99 -1.66 3.30
N ALA A 90 9.04 -2.46 3.79
CA ALA A 90 9.30 -3.67 4.55
C ALA A 90 10.04 -4.72 3.69
N ALA A 91 9.66 -4.85 2.42
CA ALA A 91 10.36 -5.71 1.48
C ALA A 91 11.79 -5.22 1.19
N ALA A 92 11.99 -3.91 1.08
CA ALA A 92 13.30 -3.33 0.77
C ALA A 92 14.28 -3.35 1.96
N THR A 93 13.76 -3.23 3.18
CA THR A 93 14.59 -3.20 4.40
C THR A 93 14.77 -4.56 5.05
N GLN A 94 14.08 -5.60 4.56
CA GLN A 94 13.94 -6.90 5.24
C GLN A 94 13.52 -6.74 6.71
N ALA A 95 12.92 -5.60 7.08
CA ALA A 95 12.58 -5.30 8.45
C ALA A 95 11.47 -6.24 8.88
N THR A 96 11.83 -7.21 9.72
CA THR A 96 10.91 -8.09 10.42
C THR A 96 10.02 -7.25 11.32
N ASN A 97 8.82 -6.93 10.83
CA ASN A 97 7.65 -6.67 11.65
C ASN A 97 7.81 -5.61 12.77
N ALA A 98 8.43 -4.46 12.47
CA ALA A 98 8.45 -3.33 13.39
C ALA A 98 7.07 -2.65 13.44
N GLY A 99 6.10 -3.28 14.10
CA GLY A 99 4.72 -2.77 14.24
C GLY A 99 4.67 -1.36 14.86
N TYR A 100 5.61 -1.07 15.77
CA TYR A 100 5.82 0.28 16.31
C TYR A 100 6.20 1.30 15.23
N LEU A 101 7.16 0.96 14.35
CA LEU A 101 7.58 1.87 13.28
C LEU A 101 6.45 2.08 12.26
N LYS A 102 5.67 1.03 11.97
CA LYS A 102 4.47 1.13 11.12
C LYS A 102 3.46 2.11 11.72
N LEU A 103 3.19 1.98 13.02
CA LEU A 103 2.31 2.87 13.77
C LEU A 103 2.81 4.32 13.73
N GLU A 104 4.07 4.57 14.10
CA GLU A 104 4.66 5.91 14.14
C GLU A 104 4.58 6.60 12.76
N ARG A 105 4.93 5.86 11.70
CA ARG A 105 4.86 6.34 10.32
C ARG A 105 3.41 6.63 9.91
N PHE A 106 2.47 5.75 10.24
CA PHE A 106 1.05 5.97 9.96
C PHE A 106 0.54 7.25 10.61
N LEU A 107 0.81 7.45 11.90
CA LEU A 107 0.38 8.65 12.63
C LEU A 107 0.97 9.93 12.01
N SER A 108 2.22 9.88 11.53
CA SER A 108 2.85 11.03 10.85
C SER A 108 2.21 11.42 9.51
N CYS A 109 1.49 10.48 8.88
CA CYS A 109 0.79 10.68 7.60
C CYS A 109 -0.65 11.16 7.78
N LEU A 110 -1.19 11.13 9.01
CA LEU A 110 -2.55 11.58 9.30
C LEU A 110 -2.65 13.10 9.24
N HIS A 111 -3.83 13.57 8.84
CA HIS A 111 -4.13 14.99 8.88
C HIS A 111 -4.04 15.50 10.33
N PRO A 112 -3.45 16.67 10.62
CA PRO A 112 -3.20 17.13 11.99
C PRO A 112 -4.44 17.06 12.90
N TYR A 113 -5.61 17.45 12.39
CA TYR A 113 -6.88 17.36 13.12
C TYR A 113 -7.27 15.91 13.50
N VAL A 114 -7.02 14.94 12.61
CA VAL A 114 -7.30 13.53 12.87
C VAL A 114 -6.24 12.98 13.82
N ARG A 115 -4.97 13.28 13.56
CA ARG A 115 -3.81 12.86 14.36
C ARG A 115 -3.97 13.23 15.83
N GLU A 116 -4.22 14.50 16.14
CA GLU A 116 -4.42 14.98 17.52
C GLU A 116 -5.47 14.15 18.29
N ARG A 117 -6.55 13.75 17.61
CA ARG A 117 -7.65 12.97 18.19
C ARG A 117 -7.36 11.48 18.26
N VAL A 118 -6.42 10.99 17.46
CA VAL A 118 -5.93 9.62 17.53
C VAL A 118 -4.90 9.53 18.66
N ASP A 119 -3.99 10.50 18.75
CA ASP A 119 -2.99 10.60 19.81
C ASP A 119 -3.64 10.68 21.21
N TYR A 120 -4.79 11.36 21.35
CA TYR A 120 -5.56 11.37 22.61
C TYR A 120 -6.06 9.99 23.04
N GLU A 121 -6.30 9.09 22.10
CA GLU A 121 -6.78 7.73 22.39
C GLU A 121 -5.62 6.75 22.60
N ASP A 122 -4.37 7.22 22.45
CA ASP A 122 -3.11 6.49 22.70
C ASP A 122 -3.09 5.04 22.15
N PRO A 123 -3.28 4.85 20.83
CA PRO A 123 -3.31 3.51 20.24
C PRO A 123 -1.95 2.83 20.36
N ILE A 124 -1.94 1.59 20.85
CA ILE A 124 -0.71 0.81 21.03
C ILE A 124 -0.32 0.07 19.73
N THR A 125 -1.30 -0.17 18.86
CA THR A 125 -1.11 -0.92 17.62
C THR A 125 -1.53 -0.12 16.39
N TYR A 126 -0.92 -0.46 15.26
CA TYR A 126 -1.31 0.09 13.96
C TYR A 126 -2.80 -0.13 13.64
N ASP A 127 -3.33 -1.34 13.87
CA ASP A 127 -4.73 -1.66 13.56
C ASP A 127 -5.71 -0.84 14.42
N GLU A 128 -5.36 -0.62 15.69
CA GLU A 128 -6.10 0.26 16.57
C GLU A 128 -6.07 1.70 16.08
N ALA A 129 -4.89 2.22 15.72
CA ALA A 129 -4.74 3.57 15.16
C ALA A 129 -5.58 3.75 13.89
N VAL A 130 -5.59 2.77 12.98
CA VAL A 130 -6.43 2.80 11.76
C VAL A 130 -7.92 2.84 12.13
N ARG A 131 -8.37 2.00 13.07
CA ARG A 131 -9.77 1.96 13.52
C ARG A 131 -10.21 3.31 14.09
N VAL A 132 -9.40 3.90 14.97
CA VAL A 132 -9.67 5.20 15.58
C VAL A 132 -9.63 6.30 14.52
N ALA A 133 -8.57 6.37 13.71
CA ALA A 133 -8.40 7.35 12.66
C ALA A 133 -9.56 7.32 11.64
N ARG A 134 -10.06 6.12 11.28
CA ARG A 134 -11.24 5.97 10.41
C ARG A 134 -12.49 6.59 11.05
N ALA A 135 -12.72 6.33 12.34
CA ALA A 135 -13.86 6.91 13.05
C ALA A 135 -13.76 8.45 13.15
N LYS A 136 -12.57 8.99 13.48
CA LYS A 136 -12.35 10.44 13.59
C LYS A 136 -12.42 11.12 12.22
N SER A 137 -11.88 10.51 11.16
CA SER A 137 -11.94 11.02 9.78
C SER A 137 -13.37 11.08 9.25
N ARG A 138 -14.20 10.06 9.51
CA ARG A 138 -15.63 10.10 9.16
C ARG A 138 -16.38 11.22 9.88
N LYS A 139 -16.11 11.43 11.17
CA LYS A 139 -16.71 12.53 11.94
C LYS A 139 -16.28 13.90 11.40
N MET A 140 -14.99 14.05 11.06
CA MET A 140 -14.45 15.27 10.45
C MET A 140 -15.13 15.56 9.12
N LYS A 141 -15.22 14.58 8.21
CA LYS A 141 -15.86 14.73 6.91
C LYS A 141 -17.32 15.18 7.03
N LYS A 142 -18.11 14.56 7.92
CA LYS A 142 -19.50 14.98 8.18
C LYS A 142 -19.61 16.42 8.66
N LYS A 143 -18.73 16.85 9.56
CA LYS A 143 -18.73 18.24 10.05
C LYS A 143 -18.32 19.23 8.96
N MET A 144 -17.37 18.85 8.10
CA MET A 144 -16.97 19.66 6.94
C MET A 144 -18.12 19.82 5.94
N GLU A 145 -18.84 18.74 5.63
CA GLU A 145 -20.02 18.76 4.76
C GLU A 145 -21.18 19.59 5.35
N ALA A 146 -21.30 19.61 6.69
CA ALA A 146 -22.28 20.43 7.41
C ALA A 146 -21.84 21.89 7.64
N GLY A 147 -20.65 22.29 7.19
CA GLY A 147 -20.11 23.65 7.42
C GLY A 147 -19.77 23.96 8.88
N LEU A 148 -19.65 22.94 9.74
CA LEU A 148 -19.43 23.07 11.19
C LEU A 148 -17.95 23.02 11.59
N LEU A 149 -17.04 23.17 10.62
CA LEU A 149 -15.61 23.03 10.83
C LEU A 149 -14.91 24.31 10.33
N GLU A 150 -14.22 25.00 11.23
CA GLU A 150 -13.61 26.30 10.96
C GLU A 150 -12.66 26.26 9.77
N SER A 151 -12.66 27.33 8.99
CA SER A 151 -11.84 27.52 7.79
C SER A 151 -10.36 27.18 8.04
N ALA A 152 -9.83 27.40 9.24
CA ALA A 152 -8.45 27.11 9.63
C ALA A 152 -8.07 25.61 9.51
N VAL A 153 -9.00 24.69 9.70
CA VAL A 153 -8.74 23.24 9.54
C VAL A 153 -8.71 22.84 8.07
N MET A 154 -9.35 23.61 7.17
CA MET A 154 -9.37 23.34 5.73
C MET A 154 -8.10 23.82 5.01
N VAL A 155 -7.29 24.69 5.62
CA VAL A 155 -6.06 25.28 5.02
C VAL A 155 -4.85 24.35 5.12
N ALA A 156 -4.85 23.39 6.05
CA ALA A 156 -3.73 22.43 6.21
C ALA A 156 -3.60 21.43 5.04
N SER A 157 -4.56 21.39 4.13
CA SER A 157 -4.44 20.73 2.82
C SER A 157 -3.83 21.72 1.81
N GLY A 158 -2.53 21.98 1.92
CA GLY A 158 -1.81 22.93 1.05
C GLY A 158 -1.95 22.61 -0.45
N PRO A 159 -1.78 23.61 -1.33
CA PRO A 159 -1.95 23.44 -2.77
C PRO A 159 -0.90 22.46 -3.31
N LYS A 160 -1.33 21.51 -4.15
CA LYS A 160 -0.40 20.66 -4.92
C LYS A 160 0.43 21.55 -5.84
N PRO A 161 1.77 21.40 -5.88
CA PRO A 161 2.57 22.08 -6.89
C PRO A 161 2.13 21.60 -8.27
N LYS A 162 2.02 22.57 -9.20
CA LYS A 162 1.75 22.33 -10.62
C LYS A 162 2.92 21.64 -11.30
#